data_AF-A0A2S2NIP3-F1
#
_entry.id   AF-A0A2S2NIP3-F1
#
_cell.length_a   1.000
_cell.length_b   1.000
_cell.length_c   1.000
_cell.angle_alpha   90.00
_cell.angle_beta   90.00
_cell.angle_gamma   90.00
#
_symmetry.space_group_name_H-M   'P 1'
#
loop_
_entity.id
_entity.type
_entity.pdbx_description
1 polymer ?
#
loop_
_entity_poly.entity_id
_entity_poly.type
_entity_poly.pdbx_seq_one_letter_code
_entity_poly.pdbx_strand_id
1 'polypeptide(L)'
;MEKLENCNYAVELGRQLKFSLVGIAGQDLNDGNATLTLALIWQLMRAYTLSVLTQLAKTGSPMIEKEIVTWVNNKLQNANKSSTLKGFQDHALSDGRIVIDLIDAIKPGTINYDIVKEGGDAEDNLANAKYAISMARKTGARVYALPEDITEVKPKMVMTLFACLMAIDYVPFMDVTGKSDS
;
A
#
# COMPACT_ATOMS: atom_id res chain seq x y z
N MET A 1 -27.50 -16.59 -16.54
CA MET A 1 -26.54 -17.03 -17.59
C MET A 1 -25.40 -16.03 -17.68
N GLU A 2 -25.69 -14.74 -17.89
CA GLU A 2 -24.67 -13.66 -17.96
C GLU A 2 -23.69 -13.60 -16.77
N LYS A 3 -24.17 -13.78 -15.53
CA LYS A 3 -23.29 -13.74 -14.34
C LYS A 3 -22.25 -14.87 -14.34
N LEU A 4 -22.65 -16.07 -14.71
CA LEU A 4 -21.76 -17.23 -14.73
C LEU A 4 -20.70 -17.09 -15.84
N GLU A 5 -21.10 -16.58 -17.00
CA GLU A 5 -20.17 -16.27 -18.10
C GLU A 5 -19.14 -15.22 -17.69
N ASN A 6 -19.57 -14.15 -17.01
CA ASN A 6 -18.68 -13.13 -16.46
C ASN A 6 -17.68 -13.72 -15.45
N CYS A 7 -18.15 -14.57 -14.54
CA CYS A 7 -17.30 -15.24 -13.55
C CYS A 7 -16.29 -16.20 -14.22
N ASN A 8 -16.72 -16.96 -15.23
CA ASN A 8 -15.82 -17.83 -16.00
C ASN A 8 -14.74 -17.01 -16.70
N TYR A 9 -15.10 -15.88 -17.30
CA TYR A 9 -14.15 -15.00 -17.96
C TYR A 9 -13.17 -14.35 -16.97
N ALA A 10 -13.63 -13.93 -15.79
CA ALA A 10 -12.75 -13.41 -14.73
C ALA A 10 -11.69 -14.42 -14.28
N VAL A 11 -12.08 -15.69 -14.10
CA VAL A 11 -11.14 -16.78 -13.77
C VAL A 11 -10.14 -17.00 -14.91
N GLU A 12 -10.59 -16.96 -16.16
CA GLU A 12 -9.72 -17.13 -17.32
C GLU A 12 -8.66 -16.00 -17.43
N LEU A 13 -9.06 -14.75 -17.22
CA LEU A 13 -8.13 -13.61 -17.15
C LEU A 13 -7.09 -13.81 -16.03
N GLY A 14 -7.50 -14.31 -14.87
CA GLY A 14 -6.56 -14.63 -13.79
C GLY A 14 -5.51 -15.66 -14.22
N ARG A 15 -5.93 -16.73 -14.92
CA ARG A 15 -4.98 -17.74 -15.45
C ARG A 15 -3.99 -17.13 -16.46
N GLN A 16 -4.45 -16.22 -17.32
CA GLN A 16 -3.58 -15.49 -18.25
C GLN A 16 -2.53 -14.64 -17.51
N LEU A 17 -2.91 -14.02 -16.39
CA LEU A 17 -2.03 -13.31 -15.46
C LEU A 17 -1.17 -14.24 -14.56
N LYS A 18 -1.17 -15.55 -14.83
CA LYS A 18 -0.41 -16.58 -14.10
C LYS A 18 -0.81 -16.74 -12.63
N PHE A 19 -2.07 -16.43 -12.31
CA PHE A 19 -2.64 -16.72 -11.00
C PHE A 19 -2.80 -18.22 -10.79
N SER A 20 -2.54 -18.68 -9.57
CA SER A 20 -2.76 -20.08 -9.20
C SER A 20 -4.22 -20.26 -8.82
N LEU A 21 -5.04 -20.60 -9.82
CA LEU A 21 -6.49 -20.78 -9.70
C LEU A 21 -6.89 -22.26 -9.84
N VAL A 22 -6.03 -23.17 -9.39
CA VAL A 22 -6.31 -24.61 -9.38
C VAL A 22 -7.51 -24.87 -8.47
N GLY A 23 -8.56 -25.48 -9.02
CA GLY A 23 -9.79 -25.75 -8.28
C GLY A 23 -10.72 -24.55 -8.08
N ILE A 24 -10.51 -23.44 -8.79
CA ILE A 24 -11.44 -22.30 -8.82
C ILE A 24 -12.11 -22.24 -10.19
N ALA A 25 -13.44 -22.32 -10.21
CA ALA A 25 -14.28 -22.15 -11.38
C ALA A 25 -15.16 -20.90 -11.28
N GLY A 26 -15.74 -20.44 -12.40
CA GLY A 26 -16.67 -19.32 -12.37
C GLY A 26 -17.93 -19.61 -11.57
N GLN A 27 -18.32 -20.89 -11.44
CA GLN A 27 -19.44 -21.31 -10.59
C GLN A 27 -19.19 -20.96 -9.11
N ASP A 28 -17.98 -21.17 -8.61
CA ASP A 28 -17.63 -20.87 -7.21
C ASP A 28 -17.78 -19.38 -6.91
N LEU A 29 -17.43 -18.51 -7.87
CA LEU A 29 -17.60 -17.07 -7.73
C LEU A 29 -19.07 -16.67 -7.85
N ASN A 30 -19.80 -17.25 -8.80
CA ASN A 30 -21.22 -16.98 -9.01
C ASN A 30 -22.07 -17.39 -7.80
N ASP A 31 -21.69 -18.48 -7.13
CA ASP A 31 -22.38 -19.01 -5.95
C ASP A 31 -21.90 -18.34 -4.64
N GLY A 32 -20.92 -17.44 -4.72
CA GLY A 32 -20.44 -16.68 -3.56
C GLY A 32 -19.60 -17.50 -2.59
N ASN A 33 -18.84 -18.48 -3.08
CA ASN A 33 -17.91 -19.25 -2.24
C ASN A 33 -16.84 -18.31 -1.66
N ALA A 34 -16.96 -17.99 -0.37
CA ALA A 34 -16.12 -17.00 0.30
C ALA A 34 -14.63 -17.36 0.25
N THR A 35 -14.28 -18.63 0.47
CA THR A 35 -12.88 -19.09 0.49
C THR A 35 -12.22 -18.92 -0.89
N LEU A 36 -12.90 -19.37 -1.95
CA LEU A 36 -12.34 -19.30 -3.31
C LEU A 36 -12.36 -17.88 -3.87
N THR A 37 -13.36 -17.08 -3.51
CA THR A 37 -13.40 -15.66 -3.83
C THR A 37 -12.24 -14.91 -3.18
N LEU A 38 -11.99 -15.11 -1.88
CA LEU A 38 -10.87 -14.50 -1.17
C LEU A 38 -9.51 -14.94 -1.74
N ALA A 39 -9.38 -16.19 -2.17
CA ALA A 39 -8.16 -16.67 -2.83
C ALA A 39 -7.85 -15.89 -4.11
N LEU A 40 -8.85 -15.62 -4.95
CA LEU A 40 -8.70 -14.80 -6.15
C LEU A 40 -8.35 -13.34 -5.80
N ILE A 41 -9.06 -12.73 -4.85
CA ILE A 41 -8.82 -11.35 -4.39
C ILE A 41 -7.41 -11.19 -3.83
N TRP A 42 -6.92 -12.16 -3.05
CA TRP A 42 -5.55 -12.15 -2.54
C TRP A 42 -4.51 -12.15 -3.66
N GLN A 43 -4.72 -12.93 -4.72
CA GLN A 43 -3.79 -12.96 -5.86
C GLN A 43 -3.83 -11.65 -6.65
N LEU A 44 -5.00 -11.05 -6.83
CA LEU A 44 -5.14 -9.70 -7.40
C LEU A 44 -4.37 -8.65 -6.58
N MET A 45 -4.57 -8.63 -5.26
CA MET A 45 -3.86 -7.74 -4.33
C MET A 45 -2.34 -7.92 -4.41
N ARG A 46 -1.87 -9.17 -4.43
CA ARG A 46 -0.45 -9.50 -4.57
C ARG A 46 0.11 -9.03 -5.93
N ALA A 47 -0.62 -9.24 -7.02
CA ALA A 47 -0.19 -8.83 -8.35
C ALA A 47 -0.13 -7.31 -8.49
N TYR A 48 -1.12 -6.59 -7.95
CA TYR A 48 -1.12 -5.13 -7.88
C TYR A 48 0.06 -4.61 -7.05
N THR A 49 0.32 -5.20 -5.88
CA THR A 49 1.49 -4.84 -5.06
C THR A 49 2.77 -5.00 -5.86
N LEU A 50 2.94 -6.14 -6.53
CA LEU A 50 4.14 -6.40 -7.31
C LEU A 50 4.27 -5.45 -8.50
N SER A 51 3.17 -5.04 -9.14
CA SER A 51 3.21 -4.09 -10.24
C SER A 51 3.62 -2.69 -9.75
N VAL A 52 3.12 -2.23 -8.61
CA VAL A 52 3.57 -0.99 -7.96
C VAL A 52 5.07 -1.07 -7.64
N LEU A 53 5.52 -2.17 -7.04
CA LEU A 53 6.92 -2.36 -6.69
C LEU A 53 7.84 -2.46 -7.92
N THR A 54 7.37 -3.04 -9.03
CA THR A 54 8.12 -3.16 -10.30
C THR A 54 8.11 -1.86 -11.10
N GLN A 55 7.10 -1.01 -10.93
CA GLN A 55 7.16 0.36 -11.47
C GLN A 55 8.24 1.19 -10.75
N LEU A 56 8.45 0.93 -9.46
CA LEU A 56 9.44 1.61 -8.64
C LEU A 56 10.85 1.06 -8.84
N ALA A 57 11.01 -0.26 -8.95
CA ALA A 57 12.29 -0.89 -9.19
C ALA A 57 12.41 -1.38 -10.63
N LYS A 58 13.52 -1.05 -11.29
CA LYS A 58 13.85 -1.62 -12.61
C LYS A 58 14.04 -3.16 -12.55
N THR A 59 14.06 -3.78 -11.37
CA THR A 59 14.23 -5.22 -11.15
C THR A 59 13.41 -5.71 -9.94
N GLY A 60 12.51 -6.68 -10.16
CA GLY A 60 11.55 -7.20 -9.17
C GLY A 60 12.13 -8.11 -8.06
N SER A 61 13.13 -7.67 -7.30
CA SER A 61 13.94 -8.49 -6.36
C SER A 61 14.07 -7.88 -4.95
N PRO A 62 14.65 -8.58 -3.93
CA PRO A 62 14.95 -8.04 -2.58
C PRO A 62 15.77 -6.73 -2.56
N MET A 63 16.24 -6.28 -3.72
CA MET A 63 16.73 -4.92 -3.92
C MET A 63 15.67 -3.85 -3.63
N ILE A 64 14.39 -4.12 -3.93
CA ILE A 64 13.28 -3.17 -3.75
C ILE A 64 13.14 -2.72 -2.30
N GLU A 65 13.19 -3.64 -1.33
CA GLU A 65 13.03 -3.27 0.08
C GLU A 65 14.12 -2.29 0.51
N LYS A 66 15.38 -2.58 0.16
CA LYS A 66 16.51 -1.69 0.45
C LYS A 66 16.35 -0.34 -0.25
N GLU A 67 15.91 -0.35 -1.51
CA GLU A 67 15.67 0.87 -2.27
C GLU A 67 14.58 1.74 -1.63
N ILE A 68 13.45 1.17 -1.20
CA ILE A 68 12.40 1.91 -0.51
C ILE A 68 12.95 2.48 0.81
N VAL A 69 13.65 1.69 1.62
CA VAL A 69 14.23 2.16 2.90
C VAL A 69 15.22 3.31 2.66
N THR A 70 16.10 3.18 1.67
CA THR A 70 17.03 4.25 1.28
C THR A 70 16.29 5.50 0.83
N TRP A 71 15.26 5.36 -0.02
CA TRP A 71 14.45 6.50 -0.47
C TRP A 71 13.75 7.20 0.72
N VAL A 72 13.12 6.45 1.62
CA VAL A 72 12.45 6.98 2.82
C VAL A 72 13.43 7.83 3.63
N ASN A 73 14.60 7.28 3.95
CA ASN A 73 15.59 7.97 4.77
C ASN A 73 16.14 9.22 4.10
N ASN A 74 16.42 9.16 2.79
CA ASN A 74 16.83 10.34 2.02
C ASN A 74 15.75 11.42 2.01
N LYS A 75 14.47 11.04 1.86
CA LYS A 75 13.34 11.98 1.83
C LYS A 75 13.16 12.66 3.20
N LEU A 76 13.19 11.89 4.28
CA LEU A 76 13.10 12.39 5.65
C LEU A 76 14.26 13.34 5.98
N GLN A 77 15.49 12.96 5.62
CA GLN A 77 16.68 13.78 5.84
C GLN A 77 16.60 15.11 5.08
N ASN A 78 16.21 15.09 3.80
CA ASN A 78 16.06 16.30 2.99
C ASN A 78 14.97 17.24 3.51
N ALA A 79 13.96 16.70 4.20
CA ALA A 79 12.91 17.46 4.88
C ALA A 79 13.27 17.86 6.33
N ASN A 80 14.53 17.64 6.76
CA ASN A 80 15.01 17.89 8.11
C ASN A 80 14.20 17.18 9.22
N LYS A 81 13.67 15.99 8.93
CA LYS A 81 13.01 15.13 9.92
C LYS A 81 14.05 14.28 10.64
N SER A 82 13.88 14.08 11.94
CA SER A 82 14.76 13.23 12.77
C SER A 82 14.45 11.73 12.64
N SER A 83 13.25 11.39 12.19
CA SER A 83 12.78 10.02 12.00
C SER A 83 13.63 9.26 10.98
N THR A 84 13.92 7.98 11.25
CA THR A 84 14.71 7.11 10.36
C THR A 84 14.13 5.71 10.36
N LEU A 85 14.08 5.08 9.20
CA LEU A 85 13.61 3.72 8.99
C LEU A 85 14.79 2.76 8.81
N LYS A 86 14.90 1.73 9.66
CA LYS A 86 15.93 0.66 9.48
C LYS A 86 15.46 -0.48 8.58
N GLY A 87 14.15 -0.74 8.55
CA GLY A 87 13.53 -1.78 7.75
C GLY A 87 12.06 -1.98 8.15
N PHE A 88 11.32 -2.82 7.42
CA PHE A 88 9.87 -2.98 7.63
C PHE A 88 9.49 -3.89 8.82
N GLN A 89 10.48 -4.38 9.56
CA GLN A 89 10.31 -5.10 10.83
C GLN A 89 10.70 -4.24 12.05
N ASP A 90 11.06 -2.97 11.83
CA ASP A 90 11.50 -2.08 12.90
C ASP A 90 10.31 -1.68 13.80
N HIS A 91 10.40 -1.99 15.09
CA HIS A 91 9.35 -1.61 16.05
C HIS A 91 9.17 -0.11 16.21
N ALA A 92 10.15 0.71 15.81
CA ALA A 92 10.00 2.16 15.74
C ALA A 92 8.88 2.61 14.76
N LEU A 93 8.40 1.72 13.88
CA LEU A 93 7.25 1.99 13.02
C LEU A 93 5.90 1.98 13.78
N SER A 94 5.84 1.33 14.94
CA SER A 94 4.58 1.04 15.63
C SER A 94 3.85 2.28 16.14
N ASP A 95 4.56 3.40 16.35
CA ASP A 95 3.99 4.67 16.78
C ASP A 95 3.38 5.50 15.63
N GLY A 96 3.56 5.05 14.38
CA GLY A 96 3.06 5.71 13.17
C GLY A 96 3.75 7.03 12.81
N ARG A 97 4.66 7.57 13.63
CA ARG A 97 5.27 8.90 13.43
C ARG A 97 6.19 8.93 12.22
N ILE A 98 6.93 7.86 11.95
CA ILE A 98 7.77 7.74 10.75
C ILE A 98 6.92 7.89 9.48
N VAL A 99 5.72 7.31 9.47
CA VAL A 99 4.78 7.41 8.32
C VAL A 99 4.26 8.84 8.20
N ILE A 100 3.89 9.48 9.31
CA ILE A 100 3.40 10.86 9.35
C ILE A 100 4.47 11.83 8.83
N ASP A 101 5.68 11.72 9.33
CA ASP A 101 6.81 12.56 8.92
C ASP A 101 7.13 12.40 7.44
N LEU A 102 7.03 11.18 6.92
CA LEU A 102 7.24 10.93 5.50
C LEU A 102 6.14 11.57 4.65
N ILE A 103 4.88 11.53 5.09
CA ILE A 103 3.77 12.20 4.39
C ILE A 103 4.00 13.70 4.33
N ASP A 104 4.42 14.33 5.43
CA ASP A 104 4.78 15.76 5.45
C ASP A 104 5.99 16.05 4.56
N ALA A 105 7.00 15.17 4.54
CA ALA A 105 8.16 15.32 3.66
C ALA A 105 7.82 15.21 2.17
N ILE A 106 6.83 14.38 1.79
CA ILE A 106 6.33 14.28 0.41
C ILE A 106 5.50 15.50 0.04
N LYS A 107 4.60 15.93 0.94
CA LYS A 107 3.70 17.06 0.70
C LYS A 107 3.64 17.96 1.93
N PRO A 108 4.58 18.94 2.04
CA PRO A 108 4.66 19.82 3.21
C PRO A 108 3.35 20.55 3.49
N GLY A 109 3.00 20.67 4.77
CA GLY A 109 1.77 21.34 5.22
C GLY A 109 0.52 20.46 5.14
N THR A 110 0.68 19.18 4.82
CA THR A 110 -0.43 18.21 4.86
C THR A 110 -0.75 17.81 6.30
N ILE A 111 0.26 17.71 7.15
CA ILE A 111 0.15 17.21 8.52
C ILE A 111 -0.11 18.36 9.49
N ASN A 112 -1.05 18.15 10.42
CA ASN A 112 -1.20 18.96 11.61
C ASN A 112 -0.51 18.23 12.77
N TYR A 113 0.65 18.73 13.20
CA TYR A 113 1.42 18.12 14.28
C TYR A 113 0.80 18.30 15.67
N ASP A 114 -0.12 19.26 15.86
CA ASP A 114 -0.77 19.51 17.16
C ASP A 114 -1.65 18.32 17.63
N ILE A 115 -2.07 17.46 16.69
CA ILE A 115 -2.89 16.28 16.97
C ILE A 115 -2.09 14.97 16.93
N VAL A 116 -0.81 15.04 16.57
CA VAL A 116 0.10 13.88 16.55
C VAL A 116 0.54 13.61 17.98
N LYS A 117 0.39 12.37 18.42
CA LYS A 117 0.76 11.91 19.75
C LYS A 117 2.24 11.55 19.81
N GLU A 118 2.84 11.64 20.99
CA GLU A 118 4.24 11.25 21.19
C GLU A 118 4.46 9.76 20.92
N GLY A 119 3.44 8.93 21.13
CA GLY A 119 3.48 7.48 20.98
C GLY A 119 4.01 6.78 22.24
N GLY A 120 4.06 5.44 22.18
CA GLY A 120 4.61 4.59 23.23
C GLY A 120 3.55 3.75 23.96
N ASP A 121 2.32 4.23 24.05
CA ASP A 121 1.17 3.42 24.44
C ASP A 121 0.34 2.99 23.23
N ALA A 122 -0.48 1.94 23.42
CA ALA A 122 -1.25 1.34 22.33
C ALA A 122 -2.34 2.26 21.77
N GLU A 123 -2.91 3.15 22.59
CA GLU A 123 -3.99 4.05 22.17
C GLU A 123 -3.45 5.19 21.31
N ASP A 124 -2.35 5.82 21.75
CA ASP A 124 -1.66 6.88 21.03
C ASP A 124 -1.04 6.36 19.73
N ASN A 125 -0.42 5.17 19.76
CA ASN A 125 0.11 4.53 18.54
C ASN A 125 -1.00 4.27 17.52
N LEU A 126 -2.16 3.78 17.97
CA LEU A 126 -3.30 3.52 17.10
C LEU A 126 -3.92 4.82 16.56
N ALA A 127 -3.98 5.87 17.39
CA ALA A 127 -4.46 7.19 16.97
C ALA A 127 -3.55 7.78 15.88
N ASN A 128 -2.23 7.71 16.07
CA ASN A 128 -1.25 8.12 15.07
C ASN A 128 -1.36 7.29 13.79
N ALA A 129 -1.48 5.96 13.87
CA ALA A 129 -1.62 5.10 12.70
C ALA A 129 -2.92 5.40 11.89
N LYS A 130 -4.04 5.63 12.58
CA LYS A 130 -5.31 6.07 11.96
C LYS A 130 -5.14 7.39 11.23
N TYR A 131 -4.46 8.34 11.88
CA TYR A 131 -4.18 9.63 11.29
C TYR A 131 -3.27 9.49 10.06
N ALA A 132 -2.16 8.76 10.16
CA ALA A 132 -1.22 8.50 9.08
C ALA A 132 -1.92 7.93 7.83
N ILE A 133 -2.76 6.90 7.99
CA ILE A 133 -3.50 6.30 6.87
C ILE A 133 -4.47 7.29 6.24
N SER A 134 -5.18 8.07 7.06
CA SER A 134 -6.11 9.09 6.57
C SER A 134 -5.37 10.15 5.74
N MET A 135 -4.20 10.59 6.23
CA MET A 135 -3.38 11.58 5.54
C MET A 135 -2.71 11.03 4.28
N ALA A 136 -2.26 9.77 4.28
CA ALA A 136 -1.74 9.10 3.09
C ALA A 136 -2.80 9.01 1.99
N ARG A 137 -4.04 8.68 2.33
CA ARG A 137 -5.15 8.66 1.36
C ARG A 137 -5.48 10.07 0.86
N LYS A 138 -5.42 11.07 1.72
CA LYS A 138 -5.62 12.49 1.36
C LYS A 138 -4.57 13.00 0.36
N THR A 139 -3.35 12.46 0.39
CA THR A 139 -2.31 12.78 -0.61
C THR A 139 -2.47 12.02 -1.93
N GLY A 140 -3.47 11.13 -2.03
CA GLY A 140 -3.76 10.35 -3.23
C GLY A 140 -3.16 8.93 -3.23
N ALA A 141 -2.46 8.53 -2.16
CA ALA A 141 -1.87 7.21 -2.08
C ALA A 141 -2.96 6.12 -1.97
N ARG A 142 -2.83 5.06 -2.76
CA ARG A 142 -3.77 3.92 -2.81
C ARG A 142 -3.51 2.91 -1.69
N VAL A 143 -3.62 3.39 -0.44
CA VAL A 143 -3.31 2.63 0.77
C VAL A 143 -4.50 1.79 1.22
N TYR A 144 -4.28 0.47 1.29
CA TYR A 144 -5.23 -0.50 1.83
C TYR A 144 -4.80 -1.09 3.19
N ALA A 145 -3.63 -0.71 3.71
CA ALA A 145 -3.21 -1.07 5.06
C ALA A 145 -4.19 -0.51 6.11
N LEU A 146 -4.37 -1.27 7.19
CA LEU A 146 -5.13 -0.88 8.36
C LEU A 146 -4.21 -0.26 9.42
N PRO A 147 -4.74 0.57 10.34
CA PRO A 147 -3.95 1.14 11.44
C PRO A 147 -3.22 0.06 12.25
N GLU A 148 -3.89 -1.06 12.48
CA GLU A 148 -3.39 -2.20 13.22
C GLU A 148 -2.19 -2.85 12.51
N ASP A 149 -2.12 -2.79 11.18
CA ASP A 149 -0.98 -3.31 10.42
C ASP A 149 0.29 -2.49 10.67
N ILE A 150 0.16 -1.19 11.00
CA ILE A 150 1.27 -0.32 11.38
C ILE A 150 1.66 -0.59 12.84
N THR A 151 0.70 -0.56 13.77
CA THR A 151 0.96 -0.73 15.21
C THR A 151 1.52 -2.11 15.54
N GLU A 152 1.07 -3.16 14.84
CA GLU A 152 1.59 -4.53 14.97
C GLU A 152 2.81 -4.79 14.07
N VAL A 153 3.24 -3.81 13.28
CA VAL A 153 4.42 -3.88 12.39
C VAL A 153 4.34 -5.09 11.45
N LYS A 154 3.24 -5.24 10.72
CA LYS A 154 3.09 -6.31 9.73
C LYS A 154 3.93 -6.00 8.49
N PRO A 155 5.08 -6.67 8.28
CA PRO A 155 6.12 -6.12 7.40
C PRO A 155 5.66 -5.97 5.94
N LYS A 156 4.86 -6.92 5.45
CA LYS A 156 4.31 -6.87 4.09
C LYS A 156 3.37 -5.68 3.90
N MET A 157 2.48 -5.41 4.86
CA MET A 157 1.49 -4.34 4.78
C MET A 157 2.15 -2.97 4.95
N VAL A 158 3.13 -2.88 5.86
CA VAL A 158 3.89 -1.65 6.05
C VAL A 158 4.75 -1.33 4.83
N MET A 159 5.44 -2.33 4.25
CA MET A 159 6.18 -2.15 3.00
C MET A 159 5.29 -1.63 1.87
N THR A 160 4.07 -2.16 1.69
CA THR A 160 3.18 -1.69 0.63
C THR A 160 2.68 -0.28 0.86
N LEU A 161 2.49 0.14 2.11
CA LEU A 161 2.19 1.53 2.47
C LEU A 161 3.33 2.47 2.02
N PHE A 162 4.58 2.16 2.36
CA PHE A 162 5.72 2.97 1.93
C PHE A 162 5.90 2.97 0.41
N ALA A 163 5.70 1.83 -0.27
CA ALA A 163 5.72 1.77 -1.73
C ALA A 163 4.64 2.64 -2.37
N CYS A 164 3.42 2.66 -1.82
CA CYS A 164 2.35 3.52 -2.32
C CYS A 164 2.69 5.00 -2.12
N LEU A 165 3.31 5.38 -1.01
CA LEU A 165 3.77 6.75 -0.77
C LEU A 165 4.90 7.15 -1.73
N MET A 166 5.84 6.24 -1.97
CA MET A 166 6.93 6.41 -2.94
C MET A 166 6.38 6.62 -4.36
N ALA A 167 5.38 5.85 -4.77
CA ALA A 167 4.75 6.00 -6.08
C ALA A 167 4.10 7.38 -6.28
N ILE A 168 3.54 7.98 -5.22
CA ILE A 168 3.00 9.34 -5.29
C ILE A 168 4.11 10.39 -5.44
N ASP A 169 5.26 10.19 -4.79
CA ASP A 169 6.38 11.13 -4.86
C ASP A 169 7.05 11.13 -6.25
N TYR A 170 7.20 9.96 -6.88
CA TYR A 170 7.82 9.84 -8.20
C TYR A 170 6.87 10.18 -9.37
N VAL A 171 5.57 10.09 -9.16
CA VAL A 171 4.56 10.36 -10.21
C VAL A 171 3.74 11.59 -9.82
N PRO A 172 4.25 12.81 -10.05
CA PRO A 172 3.36 13.96 -10.14
C PRO A 172 2.54 13.78 -11.43
N PHE A 173 1.20 13.77 -11.33
CA PHE A 173 0.24 13.66 -12.44
C PHE A 173 0.02 12.27 -13.05
N MET A 174 -0.71 11.40 -12.36
CA MET A 174 -1.78 10.67 -13.06
C MET A 174 -3.01 11.58 -13.04
N ASP A 175 -3.05 12.53 -13.97
CA ASP A 175 -4.32 13.10 -14.37
C ASP A 175 -5.23 11.96 -14.78
N VAL A 176 -6.43 12.01 -14.20
CA VAL A 176 -7.62 11.33 -14.69
C VAL A 176 -7.91 11.94 -16.06
N THR A 177 -7.12 11.61 -17.08
CA THR A 177 -7.44 11.93 -18.46
C THR A 177 -8.59 11.03 -18.87
N GLY A 178 -9.79 11.46 -18.49
CA GLY A 178 -10.95 11.28 -19.36
C GLY A 178 -10.58 11.91 -20.69
N LYS A 179 -10.10 11.09 -21.62
CA LYS A 179 -10.08 11.45 -23.03
C LYS A 179 -11.51 11.73 -23.43
N SER A 180 -11.83 13.02 -23.48
CA SER A 180 -12.83 13.56 -24.39
C SER A 180 -12.16 13.55 -25.76
N ASP A 181 -12.26 12.41 -26.45
CA ASP A 181 -11.93 12.38 -27.86
C ASP A 181 -13.00 13.22 -28.58
N SER A 182 -12.50 14.28 -29.22
CA SER A 182 -13.20 15.17 -30.15
C SER A 182 -13.22 14.56 -31.53
#